data_AF-A0A7X7DE60-F1
#
_entry.id   AF-A0A7X7DE60-F1
#
_cell.length_a   1.000
_cell.length_b   1.000
_cell.length_c   1.000
_cell.angle_alpha   90.00
_cell.angle_beta   90.00
_cell.angle_gamma   90.00
#
_symmetry.space_group_name_H-M   'P 1'
#
loop_
_entity.id
_entity.type
_entity.pdbx_description
1 polymer ?
#
loop_
_entity_poly.entity_id
_entity_poly.type
_entity_poly.pdbx_seq_one_letter_code
_entity_poly.pdbx_strand_id
1 'polypeptide(L)' 'MPLKKVWGGVVLFYAVALALNGAALHRNNEIMPYGPVRTFWLAASGPVANICTALHFDHPRAWLARTAGKALNE' A
#
# COMPACT_ATOMS: atom_id res chain seq x y z
N MET A 1 -20.47 9.13 -23.56
CA MET A 1 -19.40 8.14 -23.33
C MET A 1 -19.06 8.10 -21.84
N PRO A 2 -19.14 6.94 -21.18
CA PRO A 2 -18.99 6.79 -19.72
C PRO A 2 -17.54 6.94 -19.23
N LEU A 3 -16.64 7.55 -20.01
CA LEU A 3 -15.21 7.67 -19.67
C LEU A 3 -15.01 8.30 -18.29
N LYS A 4 -15.78 9.33 -17.92
CA LYS A 4 -15.70 9.94 -16.58
C LYS A 4 -15.98 8.94 -15.45
N LYS A 5 -16.93 8.01 -15.66
CA LYS A 5 -17.26 6.95 -14.68
C LYS A 5 -16.17 5.89 -14.62
N VAL A 6 -15.61 5.52 -15.77
CA VAL A 6 -14.48 4.57 -15.86
C VAL A 6 -13.25 5.14 -15.15
N TRP A 7 -12.87 6.39 -15.43
CA TRP A 7 -11.77 7.08 -14.75
C TRP A 7 -12.00 7.18 -13.24
N GLY A 8 -13.22 7.53 -12.81
CA GLY A 8 -13.58 7.54 -11.40
C GLY A 8 -13.39 6.18 -10.73
N GLY A 9 -13.82 5.10 -11.39
CA GLY A 9 -13.63 3.73 -10.91
C GLY A 9 -12.15 3.34 -10.80
N VAL A 10 -11.33 3.69 -11.79
CA VAL A 10 -9.88 3.43 -11.78
C VAL A 10 -9.20 4.19 -10.64
N VAL A 11 -9.52 5.47 -10.46
CA VAL A 11 -8.97 6.28 -9.37
C VAL A 11 -9.37 5.71 -8.01
N LEU A 12 -10.64 5.34 -7.83
CA LEU A 12 -11.12 4.73 -6.59
C LEU A 12 -10.41 3.40 -6.32
N PHE A 13 -10.26 2.56 -7.35
CA PHE A 13 -9.53 1.30 -7.24
C PHE A 13 -8.10 1.52 -6.74
N TYR A 14 -7.35 2.44 -7.36
CA TYR A 14 -5.98 2.73 -6.94
C TYR A 14 -5.90 3.41 -5.58
N ALA A 15 -6.88 4.24 -5.21
CA ALA A 15 -6.95 4.84 -3.88
C ALA A 15 -7.15 3.78 -2.79
N VAL A 16 -8.06 2.82 -3.02
CA VAL A 16 -8.29 1.69 -2.11
C VAL A 16 -7.07 0.78 -2.07
N ALA A 17 -6.47 0.48 -3.23
CA ALA A 17 -5.25 -0.32 -3.29
C ALA A 17 -4.12 0.36 -2.50
N LEU A 18 -3.95 1.68 -2.62
CA LEU A 18 -2.96 2.44 -1.87
C LEU A 18 -3.28 2.43 -0.36
N ALA A 19 -4.53 2.61 0.04
CA ALA A 19 -4.93 2.57 1.44
C ALA A 19 -4.61 1.23 2.10
N LEU A 20 -4.92 0.12 1.42
CA LEU A 20 -4.69 -1.23 1.96
C LEU A 20 -3.22 -1.66 1.95
N ASN A 21 -2.37 -1.02 1.14
CA ASN A 21 -0.98 -1.43 0.92
C ASN A 21 0.05 -0.37 1.33
N GLY A 22 -0.35 0.86 1.69
CA GLY A 22 0.54 1.99 1.90
C GLY A 22 1.58 1.75 3.00
N ALA A 23 1.17 1.13 4.11
CA ALA A 23 2.09 0.75 5.19
C ALA A 23 3.12 -0.31 4.73
N ALA A 24 2.69 -1.27 3.91
CA ALA A 24 3.60 -2.28 3.37
C ALA A 24 4.55 -1.71 2.31
N LEU A 25 4.08 -0.77 1.48
CA LEU A 25 4.90 -0.03 0.52
C LEU A 25 6.03 0.71 1.23
N HIS A 26 5.72 1.41 2.33
CA HIS A 26 6.72 2.13 3.10
C HIS A 26 7.78 1.20 3.71
N ARG A 27 7.36 0.09 4.35
CA ARG A 27 8.29 -0.92 4.87
C ARG A 27 9.19 -1.52 3.78
N ASN A 28 8.66 -1.74 2.58
CA ASN A 28 9.47 -2.20 1.45
C ASN A 28 10.50 -1.15 1.00
N ASN A 29 10.20 0.15 1.15
CA ASN A 29 11.17 1.21 0.87
C ASN A 29 12.26 1.27 1.95
N GLU A 30 11.97 0.90 3.20
CA GLU A 30 12.95 0.87 4.29
C GLU A 30 14.07 -0.14 4.04
N ILE A 31 13.78 -1.28 3.41
CA ILE A 31 14.76 -2.35 3.12
C ILE A 31 15.55 -2.11 1.82
N MET A 32 15.22 -1.09 1.03
CA MET A 32 16.00 -0.74 -0.16
C MET A 32 17.44 -0.35 0.22
N PRO A 33 18.42 -0.51 -0.68
CA PRO A 33 19.76 0.01 -0.47
C PRO A 33 19.75 1.52 -0.20
N TYR A 34 20.65 1.99 0.65
CA TYR A 34 20.81 3.41 0.93
C TYR A 34 21.15 4.17 -0.36
N GLY A 35 20.41 5.25 -0.63
CA GLY A 35 20.62 6.08 -1.80
C GLY A 35 19.51 7.11 -2.02
N PRO A 36 19.67 8.02 -2.99
CA PRO A 36 18.71 9.09 -3.25
C PRO A 36 17.30 8.59 -3.56
N VAL A 37 17.21 7.47 -4.28
CA VAL A 37 15.93 6.82 -4.65
C VAL A 37 15.18 6.35 -3.41
N ARG A 38 15.87 5.69 -2.48
CA ARG A 38 15.28 5.26 -1.20
C ARG A 38 14.80 6.46 -0.40
N THR A 39 15.63 7.50 -0.26
CA THR A 39 15.27 8.71 0.49
C THR A 39 14.02 9.36 -0.07
N PHE A 40 13.94 9.49 -1.40
CA PHE A 40 12.75 10.01 -2.07
C PHE A 40 11.50 9.16 -1.76
N TRP A 41 11.59 7.84 -1.93
CA TRP A 41 10.44 6.97 -1.72
C TRP A 41 10.01 6.89 -0.26
N LEU A 42 10.94 6.93 0.69
CA LEU A 42 10.63 7.03 2.12
C LEU A 42 9.89 8.32 2.43
N ALA A 43 10.36 9.46 1.91
CA ALA A 43 9.70 10.75 2.09
C ALA A 43 8.29 10.77 1.47
N ALA A 44 8.14 10.21 0.26
CA ALA A 44 6.85 10.18 -0.43
C ALA A 44 5.84 9.22 0.23
N SER A 45 6.30 8.06 0.72
CA SER A 45 5.43 7.03 1.30
C SER A 45 5.13 7.22 2.79
N GLY A 46 5.94 8.00 3.52
CA GLY A 46 5.77 8.24 4.95
C GLY A 46 4.37 8.77 5.33
N PRO A 47 3.89 9.87 4.73
CA PRO A 47 2.55 10.40 5.01
C PRO A 47 1.44 9.38 4.73
N VAL A 48 1.56 8.66 3.61
CA VAL A 48 0.59 7.63 3.22
C VAL A 48 0.58 6.50 4.24
N ALA A 49 1.73 5.99 4.65
CA ALA A 49 1.85 4.92 5.64
C ALA A 49 1.29 5.34 7.00
N ASN A 50 1.54 6.57 7.45
CA ASN A 50 0.99 7.10 8.69
C ASN A 50 -0.54 7.13 8.67
N ILE A 51 -1.14 7.64 7.59
CA ILE A 51 -2.60 7.66 7.43
C ILE A 51 -3.17 6.25 7.38
N CYS A 52 -2.57 5.34 6.61
CA CYS A 52 -3.05 3.97 6.47
C CYS A 52 -2.99 3.22 7.81
N THR A 53 -1.93 3.42 8.58
CA THR A 53 -1.75 2.79 9.90
C THR A 53 -2.71 3.39 10.93
N ALA A 54 -2.88 4.73 10.93
CA ALA A 54 -3.82 5.41 11.82
C ALA A 54 -5.28 5.00 11.58
N LEU A 55 -5.62 4.68 10.32
CA LEU A 55 -6.96 4.20 9.94
C LEU A 55 -7.09 2.67 9.92
N HIS A 56 -6.07 1.94 10.38
CA HIS A 56 -6.05 0.47 10.41
C HIS A 56 -6.27 -0.21 9.06
N PHE A 57 -6.00 0.48 7.94
CA PHE A 57 -6.16 -0.08 6.59
C PHE A 57 -5.13 -1.16 6.25
N ASP A 58 -4.09 -1.32 7.05
CA ASP A 58 -3.10 -2.38 6.92
C ASP A 58 -3.58 -3.73 7.49
N HIS A 59 -4.60 -3.75 8.33
CA HIS A 59 -5.14 -4.97 8.96
C HIS A 59 -5.66 -6.01 7.96
N PRO A 60 -6.47 -5.64 6.94
CA PRO A 60 -6.94 -6.61 5.95
C PRO A 60 -5.80 -7.31 5.21
N ARG A 61 -4.77 -6.54 4.80
CA ARG A 61 -3.57 -7.10 4.16
C ARG A 61 -2.80 -8.00 5.12
N ALA A 62 -2.62 -7.58 6.37
CA ALA A 62 -1.93 -8.39 7.38
C ALA A 62 -2.67 -9.70 7.69
N TRP A 63 -4.00 -9.68 7.73
CA TRP A 63 -4.83 -10.86 7.89
C TRP A 63 -4.70 -11.82 6.69
N LEU A 64 -4.74 -11.30 5.46
CA LEU A 64 -4.50 -12.09 4.24
C LEU A 64 -3.12 -12.72 4.23
N ALA A 65 -2.08 -11.96 4.58
CA ALA A 65 -0.71 -12.48 4.65
C ALA A 65 -0.58 -13.63 5.68
N ARG A 66 -1.30 -13.55 6.81
CA ARG A 66 -1.30 -14.60 7.85
C ARG A 66 -2.11 -15.84 7.48
N THR A 67 -3.20 -15.68 6.73
CA THR A 67 -4.13 -16.77 6.39
C THR A 67 -3.74 -17.46 5.10
N ALA A 68 -3.64 -16.69 4.00
CA ALA A 68 -3.23 -17.22 2.70
C ALA A 68 -1.74 -17.57 2.69
N GLY A 69 -0.89 -16.79 3.37
CA GLY A 69 0.55 -17.10 3.46
C GLY A 69 0.85 -18.38 4.25
N LYS A 70 -0.05 -18.79 5.16
CA LYS A 70 0.03 -20.12 5.79
C LYS A 70 -0.44 -21.21 4.85
N ALA A 71 -1.57 -21.03 4.18
CA ALA A 71 -2.13 -22.02 3.27
C ALA A 71 -1.30 -22.28 1.99
N LEU A 72 -0.44 -21.32 1.59
CA LEU A 72 0.39 -21.41 0.37
C LEU A 72 1.85 -21.82 0.62
N ASN A 73 2.31 -21.78 1.87
CA ASN A 73 3.66 -22.19 2.26
C ASN A 73 3.68 -23.54 3.03
N GLU A 74 2.54 -24.21 3.14
CA GLU A 74 2.42 -25.64 3.48
C GLU A 74 2.32 -26.47 2.20
#